data_AF-A0A942UX03-F1
#
_entry.id   AF-A0A942UX03-F1
#
_cell.length_a   1.000
_cell.length_b   1.000
_cell.length_c   1.000
_cell.angle_alpha   90.00
_cell.angle_beta   90.00
_cell.angle_gamma   90.00
#
_symmetry.space_group_name_H-M   'P 1'
#
loop_
_entity.id
_entity.type
_entity.pdbx_description
1 polymer ?
#
loop_
_entity_poly.entity_id
_entity_poly.type
_entity_poly.pdbx_seq_one_letter_code
_entity_poly.pdbx_strand_id
1 'polypeptide(L)'
;MSQKIIRVLIGVLIVLLLINFYTLTKLSSLSDIEVELYYMGQRFDHQSQLLDDFREELHKINEKEKLIGFHDYFIENINNNYEKANLEIEIEFNKLKNNSTLYLIYSIQGKENSSEKVELTNESGLKYKAELVLSYLHNYDLQLVVENDEEMIREELPSIDLLGNFNERLSLMVWPKEYKENKKMEYEIQIFNSLAEDPRLALKEIKADVYYNDKV
;
A
#
# COMPACT_ATOMS: atom_id res chain seq x y z
N MET A 1 -71.09 44.66 -42.29
CA MET A 1 -69.96 43.76 -42.59
C MET A 1 -70.49 42.33 -42.63
N SER A 2 -70.30 41.58 -43.72
CA SER A 2 -70.93 40.26 -43.89
C SER A 2 -70.41 39.26 -42.85
N GLN A 3 -71.30 38.53 -42.16
CA GLN A 3 -70.93 37.50 -41.18
C GLN A 3 -69.94 36.47 -41.72
N LYS A 4 -69.91 36.26 -43.05
CA LYS A 4 -68.95 35.39 -43.72
C LYS A 4 -67.51 35.91 -43.62
N ILE A 5 -67.30 37.22 -43.73
CA ILE A 5 -65.96 37.85 -43.65
C ILE A 5 -65.42 37.75 -42.21
N ILE A 6 -66.28 37.97 -41.21
CA ILE A 6 -65.90 37.86 -39.80
C ILE A 6 -65.46 36.42 -39.46
N ARG A 7 -66.17 35.40 -39.96
CA ARG A 7 -65.79 33.99 -39.75
C ARG A 7 -64.45 33.64 -40.39
N VAL A 8 -64.18 34.16 -41.60
CA VAL A 8 -62.89 33.95 -42.28
C VAL A 8 -61.76 34.62 -41.50
N LEU A 9 -61.95 35.86 -41.04
CA LEU A 9 -60.94 36.56 -40.23
C LEU A 9 -60.66 35.86 -38.89
N ILE A 10 -61.69 35.35 -38.22
CA ILE A 10 -61.52 34.55 -37.00
C ILE A 10 -60.74 33.26 -37.30
N GLY A 11 -61.04 32.59 -38.42
CA GLY A 11 -60.30 31.39 -38.85
C GLY A 11 -58.81 31.68 -39.08
N VAL A 12 -58.49 32.79 -39.76
CA VAL A 12 -57.10 33.21 -39.98
C VAL A 12 -56.41 33.55 -38.65
N LEU A 13 -57.10 34.22 -37.73
CA LEU A 13 -56.55 34.57 -36.42
C LEU A 13 -56.21 33.33 -35.59
N ILE A 14 -57.09 32.32 -35.58
CA ILE A 14 -56.85 31.06 -34.86
C ILE A 14 -55.65 30.32 -35.43
N VAL A 15 -55.52 30.26 -36.77
CA VAL A 15 -54.36 29.62 -37.42
C VAL A 15 -53.07 30.35 -37.06
N LEU A 16 -53.06 31.68 -37.07
CA LEU A 16 -51.89 32.46 -36.67
C LEU A 16 -51.53 32.24 -35.20
N LEU A 17 -52.51 32.13 -34.30
CA LEU A 17 -52.28 31.83 -32.89
C LEU A 17 -51.68 30.44 -32.69
N LEU A 18 -52.17 29.43 -33.43
CA LEU A 18 -51.63 28.07 -33.37
C LEU A 18 -50.20 28.00 -33.89
N ILE A 19 -49.89 28.71 -34.99
CA ILE A 19 -48.52 28.81 -35.51
C ILE A 19 -47.62 29.46 -34.48
N ASN A 20 -48.04 30.59 -33.89
CA ASN A 20 -47.23 31.34 -32.93
C ASN A 20 -46.94 30.50 -31.68
N PHE A 21 -47.96 29.83 -31.13
CA PHE A 21 -47.82 28.90 -30.01
C PHE A 21 -46.86 27.74 -30.32
N TYR A 22 -46.94 27.15 -31.52
CA TYR A 22 -46.03 26.08 -31.94
C TYR A 22 -44.57 26.57 -32.06
N THR A 23 -44.32 27.77 -32.58
CA THR A 23 -42.97 28.35 -32.60
C THR A 23 -42.43 28.65 -31.21
N LEU A 24 -43.26 29.16 -30.30
CA LEU A 24 -42.84 29.49 -28.93
C LEU A 24 -42.42 28.24 -28.14
N THR A 25 -43.16 27.13 -28.25
CA THR A 25 -42.81 25.87 -27.59
C THR A 25 -41.54 25.24 -28.18
N LYS A 26 -41.30 25.43 -29.48
CA LYS A 26 -40.06 24.97 -30.12
C LYS A 26 -38.85 25.79 -29.66
N LEU A 27 -39.02 27.11 -29.48
CA LEU A 27 -37.98 28.01 -28.98
C LEU A 27 -37.58 27.70 -27.53
N SER A 28 -38.55 27.41 -26.65
CA SER A 28 -38.25 27.00 -25.28
C SER A 28 -37.47 25.68 -25.26
N SER A 29 -37.85 24.70 -26.09
CA SER A 29 -37.13 23.42 -26.17
C SER A 29 -35.68 23.57 -26.68
N LEU A 30 -35.41 24.55 -27.55
CA LEU A 30 -34.05 24.82 -28.02
C LEU A 30 -33.18 25.49 -26.94
N SER A 31 -33.77 26.38 -26.14
CA SER A 31 -33.09 27.00 -25.00
C SER A 31 -32.69 25.98 -23.95
N ASP A 32 -33.55 24.99 -23.67
CA ASP A 32 -33.26 23.94 -22.70
C ASP A 32 -32.10 23.04 -23.19
N ILE A 33 -32.05 22.75 -24.50
CA ILE A 33 -30.97 21.99 -25.13
C ILE A 33 -29.63 22.75 -25.08
N GLU A 34 -29.63 24.08 -25.32
CA GLU A 34 -28.41 24.89 -25.21
C GLU A 34 -27.84 24.90 -23.78
N VAL A 35 -28.71 24.98 -22.78
CA VAL A 35 -28.31 24.92 -21.37
C VAL A 35 -27.74 23.55 -21.02
N GLU A 36 -28.38 22.47 -21.47
CA GLU A 36 -27.89 21.11 -21.24
C GLU A 36 -26.54 20.85 -21.94
N LEU A 37 -26.36 21.34 -23.17
CA LEU A 37 -25.10 21.27 -23.91
C LEU A 37 -23.98 22.09 -23.24
N TYR A 38 -24.31 23.26 -22.66
CA TYR A 38 -23.36 24.07 -21.91
C TYR A 38 -22.86 23.35 -20.65
N TYR A 39 -23.75 22.74 -19.88
CA TYR A 39 -23.37 21.95 -18.71
C TYR A 39 -22.61 20.66 -19.08
N MET A 40 -22.96 20.01 -20.21
CA MET A 40 -22.17 18.90 -20.75
C MET A 40 -20.76 19.33 -21.16
N GLY A 41 -20.61 20.50 -21.80
CA GLY A 41 -19.31 21.08 -22.16
C GLY A 41 -18.44 21.33 -20.93
N GLN A 42 -18.98 21.95 -19.88
CA GLN A 42 -18.24 22.17 -18.63
C GLN A 42 -17.80 20.86 -17.95
N ARG A 43 -18.66 19.83 -17.97
CA ARG A 43 -18.28 18.49 -17.45
C ARG A 43 -17.18 17.86 -18.28
N PHE A 44 -17.20 18.05 -19.60
CA PHE A 44 -16.18 17.52 -20.50
C PHE A 44 -14.83 18.23 -20.29
N ASP A 45 -14.83 19.55 -20.13
CA ASP A 45 -13.62 20.32 -19.82
C ASP A 45 -13.02 19.92 -18.47
N HIS A 46 -13.85 19.74 -17.44
CA HIS A 46 -13.40 19.27 -16.13
C HIS A 46 -12.84 17.84 -16.19
N GLN A 47 -13.46 16.94 -16.96
CA GLN A 47 -12.93 15.60 -17.19
C GLN A 47 -11.63 15.61 -17.99
N SER A 48 -11.48 16.52 -18.96
CA SER A 48 -10.24 16.69 -19.71
C SER A 48 -9.10 17.16 -18.79
N GLN A 49 -9.37 18.12 -17.90
CA GLN A 49 -8.39 18.58 -16.91
C GLN A 49 -7.94 17.44 -15.98
N LEU A 50 -8.88 16.64 -15.47
CA LEU A 50 -8.54 15.47 -14.66
C LEU A 50 -7.71 14.43 -15.43
N LEU A 51 -7.96 14.28 -16.73
CA LEU A 51 -7.19 13.39 -17.60
C LEU A 51 -5.77 13.91 -17.87
N ASP A 52 -5.62 15.21 -18.02
CA ASP A 52 -4.31 15.85 -18.19
C ASP A 52 -3.51 15.81 -16.88
N ASP A 53 -4.14 16.07 -15.74
CA ASP A 53 -3.53 15.91 -14.41
C ASP A 53 -3.08 14.46 -14.18
N PHE A 54 -3.94 13.49 -14.52
CA PHE A 54 -3.62 12.05 -14.41
C PHE A 54 -2.51 11.63 -15.37
N ARG A 55 -2.46 12.21 -16.58
CA ARG A 55 -1.35 12.01 -17.53
C ARG A 55 -0.06 12.60 -17.01
N GLU A 56 -0.10 13.78 -16.40
CA GLU A 56 1.08 14.43 -15.82
C GLU A 56 1.59 13.61 -14.61
N GLU A 57 0.69 13.08 -13.78
CA GLU A 57 1.06 12.15 -12.70
C GLU A 57 1.65 10.84 -13.25
N LEU A 58 1.05 10.24 -14.28
CA LEU A 58 1.60 9.06 -14.93
C LEU A 58 2.98 9.34 -15.57
N HIS A 59 3.17 10.50 -16.18
CA HIS A 59 4.45 10.90 -16.77
C HIS A 59 5.50 11.13 -15.68
N LYS A 60 5.13 11.73 -14.54
CA LYS A 60 6.00 11.87 -13.36
C LYS A 60 6.37 10.51 -12.76
N ILE A 61 5.45 9.54 -12.78
CA ILE A 61 5.72 8.15 -12.36
C ILE A 61 6.64 7.43 -13.34
N ASN A 62 6.49 7.67 -14.64
CA ASN A 62 7.31 7.05 -15.69
C ASN A 62 8.72 7.67 -15.82
N GLU A 63 8.86 8.98 -15.59
CA GLU A 63 10.17 9.67 -15.60
C GLU A 63 10.99 9.38 -14.34
N LYS A 64 10.34 9.08 -13.22
CA LYS A 64 10.97 8.38 -12.09
C LYS A 64 11.07 6.89 -12.42
N GLU A 65 11.94 6.54 -13.38
CA GLU A 65 12.44 5.16 -13.46
C GLU A 65 12.97 4.81 -12.07
N LYS A 66 12.24 3.96 -11.33
CA LYS A 66 12.63 3.56 -9.98
C LYS A 66 14.05 3.01 -10.08
N LEU A 67 14.95 3.60 -9.29
CA LEU A 67 16.35 3.17 -9.23
C LEU A 67 16.43 1.68 -8.88
N ILE A 68 15.52 1.26 -8.00
CA ILE A 68 15.35 -0.10 -7.51
C ILE A 68 14.29 -0.82 -8.35
N GLY A 69 14.68 -1.93 -8.98
CA GLY A 69 13.77 -2.83 -9.70
C GLY A 69 13.13 -3.85 -8.76
N PHE A 70 13.91 -4.37 -7.82
CA PHE A 70 13.46 -5.35 -6.83
C PHE A 70 14.22 -5.20 -5.51
N HIS A 71 13.53 -5.48 -4.41
CA HIS A 71 14.09 -5.54 -3.06
C HIS A 71 13.31 -6.59 -2.26
N ASP A 72 14.02 -7.44 -1.53
CA ASP A 72 13.43 -8.35 -0.55
C ASP A 72 14.41 -8.63 0.59
N TYR A 73 13.90 -9.20 1.68
CA TYR A 73 14.72 -9.65 2.79
C TYR A 73 14.37 -11.09 3.18
N PHE A 74 15.40 -11.84 3.55
CA PHE A 74 15.29 -13.23 3.95
C PHE A 74 15.88 -13.40 5.35
N ILE A 75 15.13 -14.03 6.25
CA ILE A 75 15.65 -14.45 7.55
C ILE A 75 16.41 -15.76 7.33
N GLU A 76 17.74 -15.74 7.44
CA GLU A 76 18.55 -16.93 7.27
C GLU A 76 18.47 -17.85 8.48
N ASN A 77 18.61 -17.26 9.67
CA ASN A 77 18.53 -17.96 10.94
C ASN A 77 18.23 -16.99 12.08
N ILE A 78 17.76 -17.55 13.19
CA ILE A 78 17.57 -16.85 14.46
C ILE A 78 18.53 -17.50 15.45
N ASN A 79 19.22 -16.67 16.24
CA ASN A 79 20.15 -17.16 17.24
C ASN A 79 19.46 -18.02 18.32
N ASN A 80 20.23 -18.85 19.01
CA ASN A 80 19.68 -19.85 19.95
C ASN A 80 18.91 -19.24 21.14
N ASN A 81 19.16 -17.98 21.48
CA ASN A 81 18.44 -17.25 22.53
C ASN A 81 17.26 -16.41 21.99
N TYR A 82 16.94 -16.50 20.69
CA TYR A 82 15.83 -15.79 20.04
C TYR A 82 15.88 -14.26 20.17
N GLU A 83 17.05 -13.70 20.43
CA GLU A 83 17.24 -12.26 20.57
C GLU A 83 17.56 -11.59 19.23
N LYS A 84 18.22 -12.30 18.31
CA LYS A 84 18.70 -11.74 17.04
C LYS A 84 18.42 -12.65 15.86
N ALA A 85 18.10 -12.06 14.72
CA ALA A 85 18.07 -12.72 13.42
C ALA A 85 19.22 -12.26 12.53
N ASN A 86 19.74 -13.22 11.78
CA ASN A 86 20.60 -12.97 10.63
C ASN A 86 19.69 -12.83 9.41
N LEU A 87 19.81 -11.70 8.73
CA LEU A 87 19.00 -11.31 7.59
C LEU A 87 19.91 -11.10 6.38
N GLU A 88 19.50 -11.63 5.25
CA GLU A 88 20.06 -11.27 3.95
C GLU A 88 19.07 -10.34 3.25
N ILE A 89 19.52 -9.16 2.84
CA ILE A 89 18.73 -8.19 2.08
C ILE A 89 19.25 -8.20 0.66
N GLU A 90 18.37 -8.53 -0.28
CA GLU A 90 18.67 -8.52 -1.71
C GLU A 90 18.10 -7.26 -2.36
N ILE A 91 18.91 -6.59 -3.18
CA ILE A 91 18.51 -5.40 -3.93
C ILE A 91 18.98 -5.55 -5.37
N GLU A 92 18.04 -5.43 -6.31
CA GLU A 92 18.31 -5.40 -7.74
C GLU A 92 17.96 -4.02 -8.30
N PHE A 93 18.94 -3.39 -8.93
CA PHE A 93 18.82 -2.07 -9.51
C PHE A 93 18.40 -2.16 -10.99
N ASN A 94 17.56 -1.24 -11.45
CA ASN A 94 17.25 -1.12 -12.88
C ASN A 94 18.41 -0.48 -13.65
N LYS A 95 19.10 0.48 -13.00
CA LYS A 95 20.24 1.21 -13.55
C LYS A 95 21.14 1.70 -12.43
N LEU A 96 22.44 1.69 -12.66
CA LEU A 96 23.44 2.29 -11.77
C LEU A 96 24.46 3.04 -12.62
N LYS A 97 24.90 4.20 -12.15
CA LYS A 97 26.03 4.89 -12.76
C LYS A 97 27.33 4.14 -12.44
N ASN A 98 28.33 4.29 -13.29
CA ASN A 98 29.66 3.72 -13.03
C ASN A 98 30.24 4.33 -11.74
N ASN A 99 31.01 3.52 -11.00
CA ASN A 99 31.65 3.91 -9.73
C ASN A 99 30.69 4.34 -8.61
N SER A 100 29.42 3.91 -8.66
CA SER A 100 28.52 4.11 -7.52
C SER A 100 28.93 3.26 -6.32
N THR A 101 28.98 3.89 -5.15
CA THR A 101 29.07 3.22 -3.85
C THR A 101 27.67 3.15 -3.25
N LEU A 102 27.28 1.97 -2.77
CA LEU A 102 25.91 1.70 -2.35
C LEU A 102 25.90 1.34 -0.87
N TYR A 103 24.98 1.95 -0.14
CA TYR A 103 24.84 1.72 1.29
C TYR A 103 23.40 1.51 1.66
N LEU A 104 23.18 0.62 2.63
CA LEU A 104 21.92 0.49 3.32
C LEU A 104 22.06 1.11 4.70
N ILE A 105 21.16 2.02 5.02
CA ILE A 105 20.99 2.58 6.37
C ILE A 105 19.78 1.88 6.98
N TYR A 106 19.93 1.35 8.19
CA TYR A 106 18.83 0.78 8.95
C TYR A 106 18.74 1.42 10.34
N SER A 107 17.52 1.56 10.86
CA SER A 107 17.28 2.08 12.21
C SER A 107 16.09 1.41 12.87
N ILE A 108 16.11 1.33 14.20
CA ILE A 108 14.95 0.85 14.96
C ILE A 108 13.82 1.88 14.81
N GLN A 109 12.67 1.40 14.36
CA GLN A 109 11.50 2.23 14.11
C GLN A 109 11.07 2.98 15.39
N GLY A 110 10.89 4.30 15.25
CA GLY A 110 10.50 5.17 16.37
C GLY A 110 11.59 5.45 17.41
N LYS A 111 12.86 5.05 17.16
CA LYS A 111 13.98 5.30 18.07
C LYS A 111 15.04 6.21 17.43
N GLU A 112 15.12 7.44 17.92
CA GLU A 112 16.15 8.39 17.53
C GLU A 112 17.55 7.86 17.87
N ASN A 113 18.53 8.13 16.98
CA ASN A 113 19.94 7.71 17.10
C ASN A 113 20.20 6.19 17.10
N SER A 114 19.35 5.42 16.43
CA SER A 114 19.56 3.98 16.22
C SER A 114 20.04 3.62 14.81
N SER A 115 20.41 4.62 14.02
CA SER A 115 20.79 4.44 12.62
C SER A 115 22.20 3.88 12.48
N GLU A 116 22.32 2.78 11.77
CA GLU A 116 23.57 2.14 11.38
C GLU A 116 23.66 2.07 9.86
N LYS A 117 24.88 2.07 9.31
CA LYS A 117 25.17 2.10 7.87
C LYS A 117 26.01 0.89 7.50
N VAL A 118 25.58 0.14 6.50
CA VAL A 118 26.31 -0.99 5.91
C VAL A 118 26.51 -0.76 4.42
N GLU A 119 27.64 -1.17 3.88
CA GLU A 119 27.90 -1.14 2.44
C GLU A 119 27.31 -2.39 1.78
N LEU A 120 26.68 -2.22 0.61
CA LEU A 120 26.15 -3.35 -0.14
C LEU A 120 27.26 -4.06 -0.91
N THR A 121 27.26 -5.39 -0.88
CA THR A 121 28.17 -6.22 -1.64
C THR A 121 27.58 -6.55 -3.00
N ASN A 122 28.34 -6.39 -4.09
CA ASN A 122 27.89 -6.79 -5.42
C ASN A 122 27.92 -8.32 -5.54
N GLU A 123 26.77 -8.93 -5.82
CA GLU A 123 26.66 -10.37 -6.10
C GLU A 123 26.90 -10.63 -7.60
N SER A 124 26.17 -9.92 -8.46
CA SER A 124 26.32 -10.02 -9.92
C SER A 124 25.60 -8.89 -10.64
N GLY A 125 26.34 -8.15 -11.48
CA GLY A 125 25.75 -7.11 -12.33
C GLY A 125 25.10 -6.01 -11.51
N LEU A 126 23.77 -5.89 -11.61
CA LEU A 126 22.95 -4.92 -10.86
C LEU A 126 22.34 -5.51 -9.58
N LYS A 127 22.77 -6.72 -9.16
CA LYS A 127 22.32 -7.38 -7.93
C LYS A 127 23.33 -7.19 -6.82
N TYR A 128 22.82 -6.75 -5.68
CA TYR A 128 23.59 -6.45 -4.49
C TYR A 128 22.93 -7.03 -3.27
N LYS A 129 23.72 -7.27 -2.22
CA LYS A 129 23.22 -7.76 -0.94
C LYS A 129 23.82 -7.07 0.27
N ALA A 130 23.12 -7.17 1.39
CA ALA A 130 23.64 -6.87 2.72
C ALA A 130 23.24 -7.96 3.71
N GLU A 131 24.19 -8.35 4.54
CA GLU A 131 23.95 -9.24 5.68
C GLU A 131 23.81 -8.39 6.95
N LEU A 132 22.67 -8.51 7.64
CA LEU A 132 22.38 -7.78 8.86
C LEU A 132 22.13 -8.73 10.03
N VAL A 133 22.54 -8.32 11.23
CA VAL A 133 22.24 -9.02 12.48
C VAL A 133 21.37 -8.14 13.36
N LEU A 134 20.06 -8.30 13.27
CA LEU A 134 19.07 -7.41 13.91
C LEU A 134 18.38 -8.08 15.09
N SER A 135 17.93 -7.28 16.06
CA SER A 135 17.14 -7.76 17.18
C SER A 135 15.74 -8.15 16.71
N TYR A 136 15.25 -9.31 17.12
CA TYR A 136 13.90 -9.77 16.77
C TYR A 136 12.79 -9.05 17.56
N LEU A 137 13.16 -8.16 18.48
CA LEU A 137 12.24 -7.41 19.35
C LEU A 137 11.79 -6.07 18.76
N HIS A 138 12.25 -5.73 17.56
CA HIS A 138 12.05 -4.42 16.97
C HIS A 138 11.71 -4.52 15.48
N ASN A 139 11.05 -3.49 14.97
CA ASN A 139 10.91 -3.25 13.55
C ASN A 139 11.96 -2.24 13.09
N TYR A 140 12.33 -2.32 11.81
CA TYR A 140 13.43 -1.54 11.26
C TYR A 140 13.03 -0.77 10.03
N ASP A 141 13.30 0.53 10.03
CA ASP A 141 13.19 1.37 8.85
C ASP A 141 14.48 1.26 8.02
N LEU A 142 14.34 1.23 6.70
CA LEU A 142 15.43 1.03 5.75
C LEU A 142 15.51 2.19 4.77
N GLN A 143 16.71 2.71 4.55
CA GLN A 143 16.99 3.71 3.53
C GLN A 143 18.21 3.28 2.70
N LEU A 144 18.02 3.22 1.39
CA LEU A 144 19.09 3.02 0.44
C LEU A 144 19.77 4.35 0.11
N VAL A 145 21.10 4.35 0.09
CA VAL A 145 21.91 5.49 -0.35
C VAL A 145 22.82 5.06 -1.49
N VAL A 146 22.70 5.75 -2.61
CA VAL A 146 23.58 5.58 -3.78
C VAL A 146 24.40 6.83 -3.92
N GLU A 147 25.72 6.70 -3.78
CA GLU A 147 26.67 7.80 -3.84
C GLU A 147 27.60 7.61 -5.03
N ASN A 148 27.72 8.63 -5.86
CA ASN A 148 28.72 8.71 -6.93
C ASN A 148 29.31 10.12 -6.96
N ASP A 149 30.25 10.38 -7.88
CA ASP A 149 30.95 11.66 -7.97
C ASP A 149 30.05 12.87 -8.30
N GLU A 150 28.86 12.63 -8.87
CA GLU A 150 27.94 13.67 -9.34
C GLU A 150 26.75 13.90 -8.40
N GLU A 151 26.23 12.82 -7.80
CA GLU A 151 24.99 12.85 -7.04
C GLU A 151 24.97 11.83 -5.89
N MET A 152 24.18 12.18 -4.87
CA MET A 152 23.78 11.27 -3.80
C MET A 152 22.27 11.11 -3.86
N ILE A 153 21.82 9.89 -4.16
CA ILE A 153 20.40 9.53 -4.19
C ILE A 153 20.08 8.79 -2.90
N ARG A 154 18.93 9.12 -2.29
CA ARG A 154 18.40 8.42 -1.12
C ARG A 154 16.99 7.94 -1.42
N GLU A 155 16.71 6.68 -1.13
CA GLU A 155 15.41 6.06 -1.37
C GLU A 155 14.99 5.27 -0.13
N GLU A 156 13.80 5.58 0.39
CA GLU A 156 13.20 4.80 1.48
C GLU A 156 12.73 3.44 0.96
N LEU A 157 13.05 2.39 1.69
CA LEU A 157 12.64 1.03 1.42
C LEU A 157 11.52 0.60 2.37
N PRO A 158 10.72 -0.41 2.01
CA PRO A 158 9.76 -1.00 2.95
C PRO A 158 10.45 -1.44 4.24
N SER A 159 9.86 -1.10 5.39
CA SER A 159 10.39 -1.49 6.71
C SER A 159 10.39 -3.02 6.90
N ILE A 160 11.34 -3.52 7.69
CA ILE A 160 11.40 -4.92 8.12
C ILE A 160 10.54 -5.09 9.39
N ASP A 161 9.50 -5.92 9.31
CA ASP A 161 8.56 -6.21 10.42
C ASP A 161 8.94 -7.48 11.19
N LEU A 162 10.10 -7.47 11.87
CA LEU A 162 10.55 -8.66 12.63
C LEU A 162 9.67 -8.92 13.85
N LEU A 163 9.24 -7.87 14.56
CA LEU A 163 8.43 -8.01 15.78
C LEU A 163 7.03 -8.53 15.45
N GLY A 164 6.40 -8.03 14.39
CA GLY A 164 5.12 -8.56 13.90
C GLY A 164 5.25 -10.03 13.52
N ASN A 165 6.24 -10.35 12.68
CA ASN A 165 6.54 -11.72 12.26
C ASN A 165 6.84 -12.66 13.45
N PHE A 166 7.43 -12.16 14.55
CA PHE A 166 7.63 -12.95 15.77
C PHE A 166 6.35 -13.19 16.55
N ASN A 167 5.57 -12.14 16.79
CA ASN A 167 4.38 -12.22 17.63
C ASN A 167 3.29 -13.08 17.01
N GLU A 168 3.20 -13.10 15.68
CA GLU A 168 2.26 -13.97 14.95
C GLU A 168 2.72 -15.44 14.90
N ARG A 169 4.02 -15.70 15.12
CA ARG A 169 4.61 -17.04 15.02
C ARG A 169 4.11 -17.98 16.10
N LEU A 170 4.05 -17.54 17.35
CA LEU A 170 3.72 -18.40 18.48
C LEU A 170 2.45 -17.90 19.16
N SER A 171 1.39 -18.70 19.08
CA SER A 171 0.25 -18.52 19.98
C SER A 171 0.11 -19.72 20.89
N LEU A 172 -0.11 -19.42 22.17
CA LEU A 172 -0.28 -20.40 23.22
C LEU A 172 -1.69 -20.27 23.75
N MET A 173 -2.41 -21.38 23.73
CA MET A 173 -3.73 -21.48 24.31
C MET A 173 -3.74 -22.53 25.41
N VAL A 174 -4.27 -22.16 26.57
CA VAL A 174 -4.34 -23.03 27.75
C VAL A 174 -5.77 -23.12 28.23
N TRP A 175 -6.28 -24.33 28.34
CA TRP A 175 -7.66 -24.58 28.77
C TRP A 175 -7.69 -25.63 29.87
N PRO A 176 -8.53 -25.47 30.90
CA PRO A 176 -8.82 -26.56 31.83
C PRO A 176 -9.64 -27.63 31.11
N LYS A 177 -9.19 -28.89 31.15
CA LYS A 177 -9.82 -29.99 30.40
C LYS A 177 -10.96 -30.64 31.16
N GLU A 178 -10.84 -30.83 32.48
CA GLU A 178 -11.93 -31.28 33.36
C GLU A 178 -11.50 -31.30 34.84
N TYR A 179 -12.45 -31.11 35.75
CA TYR A 179 -12.25 -31.34 37.19
C TYR A 179 -12.64 -32.78 37.51
N LYS A 180 -11.67 -33.70 37.54
CA LYS A 180 -11.94 -35.08 37.96
C LYS A 180 -12.14 -35.11 39.49
N GLU A 181 -13.23 -35.72 39.95
CA GLU A 181 -13.44 -36.02 41.37
C GLU A 181 -12.17 -36.69 41.92
N ASN A 182 -11.53 -36.05 42.89
CA ASN A 182 -10.15 -36.23 43.39
C ASN A 182 -9.06 -35.31 42.78
N LYS A 183 -9.25 -33.99 42.98
CA LYS A 183 -8.23 -32.94 43.24
C LYS A 183 -7.11 -32.68 42.21
N LYS A 184 -7.11 -33.29 41.02
CA LYS A 184 -6.10 -32.99 40.00
C LYS A 184 -6.73 -32.13 38.89
N MET A 185 -6.23 -30.90 38.73
CA MET A 185 -6.58 -30.06 37.58
C MET A 185 -5.75 -30.51 36.37
N GLU A 186 -6.44 -30.91 35.31
CA GLU A 186 -5.84 -31.25 34.03
C GLU A 186 -5.94 -30.01 33.11
N TYR A 187 -4.80 -29.57 32.58
CA TYR A 187 -4.73 -28.47 31.62
C TYR A 187 -4.31 -29.01 30.27
N GLU A 188 -4.95 -28.52 29.21
CA GLU A 188 -4.53 -28.73 27.85
C GLU A 188 -3.82 -27.46 27.36
N ILE A 189 -2.59 -27.63 26.86
CA ILE A 189 -1.79 -26.56 26.26
C ILE A 189 -1.69 -26.86 24.77
N GLN A 190 -2.21 -25.95 23.95
CA GLN A 190 -2.06 -25.98 22.51
C GLN A 190 -1.11 -24.86 22.09
N ILE A 191 -0.05 -25.23 21.38
CA ILE A 191 0.95 -24.30 20.87
C ILE A 191 0.80 -24.30 19.36
N PHE A 192 0.31 -23.19 18.83
CA PHE A 192 0.18 -23.00 17.39
C PHE A 192 1.40 -22.25 16.89
N ASN A 193 1.98 -22.79 15.82
CA ASN A 193 3.05 -22.19 15.07
C ASN A 193 2.52 -21.85 13.67
N SER A 194 2.10 -20.60 13.47
CA SER A 194 1.48 -20.11 12.22
C SER A 194 2.52 -19.38 11.37
N LEU A 195 2.43 -19.35 10.05
CA LEU A 195 3.00 -20.33 9.13
C LEU A 195 3.74 -19.55 8.02
N ALA A 196 5.01 -19.85 7.81
CA ALA A 196 5.60 -20.01 6.48
C ALA A 196 6.58 -21.17 6.68
N GLU A 197 6.52 -22.17 5.81
CA GLU A 197 7.43 -23.32 5.85
C GLU A 197 8.86 -22.85 5.56
N ASP A 198 9.50 -22.19 6.52
CA ASP A 198 10.95 -22.14 6.59
C ASP A 198 11.37 -23.28 7.51
N PRO A 199 11.84 -24.43 6.96
CA PRO A 199 12.32 -25.55 7.75
C PRO A 199 13.43 -25.14 8.74
N ARG A 200 14.14 -24.04 8.46
CA ARG A 200 15.20 -23.50 9.32
C ARG A 200 14.65 -22.94 10.64
N LEU A 201 13.38 -22.52 10.67
CA LEU A 201 12.69 -21.98 11.84
C LEU A 201 11.69 -22.97 12.47
N ALA A 202 11.76 -24.25 12.12
CA ALA A 202 10.95 -25.28 12.75
C ALA A 202 11.17 -25.34 14.27
N LEU A 203 10.08 -25.44 15.04
CA LEU A 203 10.13 -25.72 16.47
C LEU A 203 10.77 -27.08 16.70
N LYS A 204 11.94 -27.10 17.34
CA LYS A 204 12.67 -28.34 17.67
C LYS A 204 12.34 -28.88 19.05
N GLU A 205 12.18 -28.00 20.03
CA GLU A 205 11.91 -28.34 21.42
C GLU A 205 11.06 -27.24 22.06
N ILE A 206 10.15 -27.63 22.95
CA ILE A 206 9.36 -26.72 23.79
C ILE A 206 9.64 -27.10 25.24
N LYS A 207 10.11 -26.13 26.03
CA LYS A 207 10.27 -26.27 27.48
C LYS A 207 9.17 -25.49 28.16
N ALA A 208 8.43 -26.16 29.04
CA ALA A 208 7.33 -25.56 29.78
C ALA A 208 7.58 -25.75 31.28
N ASP A 209 7.72 -24.65 32.00
CA ASP A 209 7.82 -24.64 33.45
C ASP A 209 6.46 -24.28 34.04
N VAL A 210 5.92 -25.15 34.89
CA VAL A 210 4.62 -24.95 35.54
C VAL A 210 4.86 -24.53 36.98
N TYR A 211 4.50 -23.29 37.29
CA TYR A 211 4.59 -22.74 38.64
C TYR A 211 3.22 -22.86 39.34
N TYR A 212 3.20 -23.47 40.51
CA TYR A 212 2.02 -23.53 41.37
C TYR A 212 2.32 -22.81 42.68
N ASN A 213 1.88 -21.55 42.76
CA ASN A 213 1.84 -20.76 43.99
C ASN A 213 3.15 -20.82 44.81
N ASP A 214 4.21 -20.18 44.31
CA ASP A 214 5.33 -19.83 45.17
C ASP A 214 4.82 -18.83 46.22
N LYS A 215 4.92 -19.22 47.49
CA LYS A 215 4.63 -18.33 48.61
C LYS A 215 5.55 -17.12 48.51
N VAL A 216 4.98 -15.96 48.17
CA VAL A 216 5.52 -14.64 48.52
C VAL A 216 5.37 -14.43 50.01
#